data_AF-A0A1S3MU75-F1
#
_entry.id   AF-A0A1S3MU75-F1
#
_cell.length_a   1.000
_cell.length_b   1.000
_cell.length_c   1.000
_cell.angle_alpha   90.00
_cell.angle_beta   90.00
_cell.angle_gamma   90.00
#
_symmetry.space_group_name_H-M   'P 1'
#
loop_
_entity.id
_entity.type
_entity.pdbx_description
1 polymer ?
#
loop_
_entity_poly.entity_id
_entity_poly.type
_entity_poly.pdbx_seq_one_letter_code
_entity_poly.pdbx_strand_id
1 'polypeptide(L)'
;MTVCTERNDSPVKLIYAYGKSDDIGYHFRTRGTKEVNLLKFMPRSSPRDGNYLDFVMDNFIVPAEHTYYNCKVMKMPKLNGKHHMYRVEPVIKNLDLVHHMLLYSCPLSVIQINEQQCYTGGPGADCLKLVSVWNTGGEWNTD
;
A
#
# COMPACT_ATOMS: atom_id res chain seq x y z
N MET A 1 -7.60 -37.04 -15.43
CA MET A 1 -8.60 -36.39 -14.56
C MET A 1 -7.84 -35.48 -13.61
N THR A 2 -7.69 -34.22 -13.98
CA THR A 2 -7.11 -33.19 -13.11
C THR A 2 -8.26 -32.65 -12.27
N VAL A 3 -8.27 -32.97 -10.98
CA VAL A 3 -9.21 -32.36 -10.03
C VAL A 3 -8.61 -31.00 -9.68
N CYS A 4 -9.19 -29.93 -10.20
CA CYS A 4 -8.97 -28.59 -9.67
C CYS A 4 -9.67 -28.53 -8.32
N THR A 5 -8.95 -28.72 -7.22
CA THR A 5 -9.45 -28.30 -5.92
C THR A 5 -9.39 -26.78 -5.90
N GLU A 6 -10.55 -26.11 -5.87
CA GLU A 6 -10.61 -24.68 -5.60
C GLU A 6 -10.09 -24.45 -4.17
N ARG A 7 -8.82 -24.01 -4.04
CA ARG A 7 -8.38 -23.40 -2.78
C ARG A 7 -9.12 -22.09 -2.66
N ASN A 8 -9.98 -21.98 -1.65
CA ASN A 8 -10.54 -20.68 -1.26
C ASN A 8 -9.42 -19.85 -0.62
N ASP A 9 -8.72 -19.08 -1.45
CA ASP A 9 -7.62 -18.19 -1.05
C ASP A 9 -8.13 -16.79 -0.65
N SER A 10 -9.42 -16.68 -0.36
CA SER A 10 -10.04 -15.44 0.10
C SER A 10 -9.68 -15.15 1.57
N PRO A 11 -9.61 -13.87 1.96
CA PRO A 11 -9.49 -13.50 3.36
C PRO A 11 -10.60 -14.13 4.22
N VAL A 12 -10.21 -14.64 5.39
CA VAL A 12 -11.13 -15.20 6.39
C VAL A 12 -11.42 -14.13 7.43
N LYS A 13 -12.70 -13.92 7.71
CA LYS A 13 -13.15 -13.03 8.79
C LYS A 13 -13.18 -13.81 10.11
N LEU A 14 -12.17 -13.61 10.95
CA LEU A 14 -12.16 -14.10 12.32
C LEU A 14 -13.11 -13.27 13.17
N ILE A 15 -13.98 -13.93 13.91
CA ILE A 15 -14.84 -13.32 14.92
C ILE A 15 -14.29 -13.73 16.27
N TYR A 16 -14.10 -12.77 17.17
CA TYR A 16 -13.58 -13.02 18.51
C TYR A 16 -14.44 -12.35 19.57
N ALA A 17 -14.47 -12.96 20.75
CA ALA A 17 -15.00 -12.38 21.96
C ALA A 17 -14.24 -12.95 23.16
N TYR A 18 -14.08 -12.18 24.23
CA TYR A 18 -13.43 -12.64 25.46
C TYR A 18 -14.13 -12.08 26.71
N GLY A 19 -14.24 -12.91 27.74
CA GLY A 19 -14.81 -12.58 29.04
C GLY A 19 -13.74 -12.44 30.14
N LYS A 20 -14.12 -11.87 31.28
CA LYS A 20 -13.28 -11.84 32.50
C LYS A 20 -13.56 -13.00 33.44
N SER A 21 -14.60 -13.77 33.16
CA SER A 21 -15.09 -14.92 33.94
C SER A 21 -15.58 -16.00 32.98
N ASP A 22 -15.82 -17.20 33.51
CA ASP A 22 -16.30 -18.36 32.75
C ASP A 22 -17.81 -18.32 32.45
N ASP A 23 -18.44 -17.15 32.57
CA ASP A 23 -19.85 -16.94 32.26
C ASP A 23 -20.01 -16.50 30.79
N ILE A 24 -20.86 -17.21 30.04
CA ILE A 24 -21.10 -16.94 28.62
C ILE A 24 -22.25 -15.93 28.49
N GLY A 25 -21.92 -14.66 28.71
CA GLY A 25 -22.83 -13.52 28.57
C GLY A 25 -22.63 -12.70 27.28
N TYR A 26 -23.34 -11.58 27.15
CA TYR A 26 -23.07 -10.61 26.09
C TYR A 26 -21.73 -9.90 26.32
N HIS A 27 -20.83 -9.95 25.34
CA HIS A 27 -19.42 -9.55 25.48
C HIS A 27 -19.17 -8.04 25.26
N PHE A 28 -20.21 -7.21 25.22
CA PHE A 28 -20.12 -5.74 25.08
C PHE A 28 -18.99 -5.22 24.16
N ARG A 29 -17.94 -4.61 24.73
CA ARG A 29 -16.79 -4.02 24.01
C ARG A 29 -15.63 -5.00 23.79
N THR A 30 -15.68 -6.20 24.35
CA THR A 30 -14.61 -7.23 24.26
C THR A 30 -14.91 -8.25 23.17
N ARG A 31 -15.54 -7.79 22.08
CA ARG A 31 -15.85 -8.59 20.89
C ARG A 31 -15.47 -7.81 19.64
N GLY A 32 -15.19 -8.51 18.56
CA GLY A 32 -14.87 -7.87 17.29
C GLY A 32 -14.65 -8.86 16.18
N THR A 33 -14.18 -8.32 15.06
CA THR A 33 -13.83 -9.11 13.89
C THR A 33 -12.48 -8.66 13.33
N LYS A 34 -11.72 -9.58 12.75
CA LYS A 34 -10.46 -9.28 12.05
C LYS A 34 -10.39 -10.11 10.78
N GLU A 35 -10.11 -9.47 9.65
CA GLU A 35 -9.86 -10.17 8.40
C GLU A 35 -8.39 -10.57 8.31
N VAL A 36 -8.12 -11.83 7.98
CA VAL A 36 -6.76 -12.38 7.87
C VAL A 36 -6.68 -13.36 6.71
N ASN A 37 -5.48 -13.56 6.17
CA ASN A 37 -5.21 -14.60 5.18
C ASN A 37 -4.57 -15.81 5.85
N LEU A 38 -5.37 -16.82 6.23
CA LEU A 38 -4.87 -18.01 6.93
C LEU A 38 -4.03 -18.95 6.05
N LEU A 39 -4.25 -18.94 4.73
CA LEU A 39 -3.67 -19.91 3.80
C LEU A 39 -2.53 -19.33 2.94
N LYS A 40 -2.19 -18.05 3.13
CA LYS A 40 -1.21 -17.35 2.31
C LYS A 40 0.19 -17.42 2.93
N PHE A 41 0.94 -18.45 2.56
CA PHE A 41 2.38 -18.51 2.81
C PHE A 41 3.12 -17.75 1.70
N MET A 42 3.80 -16.65 2.05
CA MET A 42 4.80 -16.04 1.18
C MET A 42 6.20 -16.30 1.75
N PRO A 43 7.07 -17.03 1.04
CA PRO A 43 8.44 -17.20 1.49
C PRO A 43 9.14 -15.84 1.53
N ARG A 44 9.74 -15.53 2.69
CA ARG A 44 10.53 -14.31 2.84
C ARG A 44 11.80 -14.42 2.03
N SER A 45 11.94 -13.54 1.04
CA SER A 45 13.25 -13.19 0.51
C SER A 45 13.65 -11.84 1.11
N SER A 46 14.71 -11.86 1.92
CA SER A 46 15.42 -10.64 2.31
C SER A 46 16.78 -10.71 1.64
N PRO A 47 16.94 -10.08 0.46
CA PRO A 47 18.27 -9.87 -0.10
C PRO A 47 19.10 -9.11 0.93
N ARG A 48 20.31 -9.62 1.22
CA ARG A 48 21.18 -9.06 2.26
C ARG A 48 21.66 -7.65 1.93
N ASP A 49 21.68 -7.30 0.64
CA ASP A 49 22.17 -6.03 0.11
C ASP A 49 21.10 -5.37 -0.76
N GLY A 50 20.25 -4.55 -0.15
CA GLY A 50 19.24 -3.73 -0.82
C GLY A 50 19.61 -2.26 -0.80
N ASN A 51 19.52 -1.59 -1.96
CA ASN A 51 19.49 -0.12 -2.00
C ASN A 51 18.03 0.34 -1.92
N TYR A 52 17.78 1.41 -1.17
CA TYR A 52 16.45 1.96 -0.94
C TYR A 52 16.30 3.30 -1.63
N LEU A 53 15.11 3.55 -2.19
CA LEU A 53 14.73 4.80 -2.81
C LEU A 53 13.37 5.23 -2.25
N ASP A 54 13.35 6.40 -1.63
CA ASP A 54 12.14 6.94 -1.03
C ASP A 54 11.49 7.95 -1.97
N PHE A 55 10.19 7.75 -2.20
CA PHE A 55 9.33 8.62 -3.00
C PHE A 55 8.27 9.23 -2.08
N VAL A 56 8.57 10.38 -1.50
CA VAL A 56 7.75 11.02 -0.46
C VAL A 56 7.16 12.36 -0.92
N MET A 57 5.93 12.62 -0.52
CA MET A 57 5.27 13.92 -0.68
C MET A 57 5.95 14.97 0.20
N ASP A 58 5.85 16.24 -0.18
CA ASP A 58 6.23 17.33 0.70
C ASP A 58 5.23 17.42 1.87
N ASN A 59 5.61 18.11 2.95
CA ASN A 59 4.65 18.35 4.02
C ASN A 59 3.57 19.33 3.53
N PHE A 60 2.34 18.85 3.40
CA PHE A 60 1.20 19.66 3.00
C PHE A 60 0.03 19.51 3.99
N ILE A 61 -0.86 20.50 3.97
CA ILE A 61 -2.11 20.45 4.72
C ILE A 61 -3.13 19.73 3.85
N VAL A 62 -3.65 18.61 4.32
CA VAL A 62 -4.73 17.90 3.62
C VAL A 62 -5.97 18.81 3.59
N PRO A 63 -6.51 19.16 2.40
CA PRO A 63 -7.70 20.00 2.30
C PRO A 63 -8.91 19.38 3.00
N ALA A 64 -9.80 20.23 3.49
CA ALA A 64 -11.04 19.82 4.15
C ALA A 64 -12.13 19.40 3.13
N GLU A 65 -11.77 18.53 2.20
CA GLU A 65 -12.65 17.93 1.19
C GLU A 65 -12.91 16.47 1.53
N HIS A 66 -14.02 15.91 1.03
CA HIS A 66 -14.36 14.50 1.26
C HIS A 66 -13.30 13.53 0.71
N THR A 67 -12.71 13.87 -0.43
CA THR A 67 -11.68 13.08 -1.09
C THR A 67 -10.67 14.04 -1.73
N TYR A 68 -9.38 13.86 -1.42
CA TYR A 68 -8.31 14.65 -2.01
C TYR A 68 -7.21 13.73 -2.53
N TYR A 69 -6.75 14.00 -3.76
CA TYR A 69 -5.64 13.28 -4.40
C TYR A 69 -4.49 14.24 -4.62
N ASN A 70 -3.34 13.97 -3.97
CA ASN A 70 -2.12 14.75 -4.13
C ASN A 70 -1.12 14.00 -5.02
N CYS A 71 -0.58 14.70 -6.02
CA CYS A 71 0.34 14.14 -7.01
C CYS A 71 1.68 14.87 -6.97
N LYS A 72 2.78 14.10 -7.05
CA LYS A 72 4.12 14.64 -7.14
C LYS A 72 4.91 13.97 -8.26
N VAL A 73 5.45 14.76 -9.17
CA VAL A 73 6.45 14.32 -10.14
C VAL A 73 7.82 14.46 -9.49
N MET A 74 8.52 13.34 -9.33
CA MET A 74 9.86 13.28 -8.75
C MET A 74 10.88 12.83 -9.79
N LYS A 75 12.11 13.32 -9.65
CA LYS A 75 13.21 12.88 -10.50
C LYS A 75 13.77 11.56 -9.99
N MET A 76 13.81 10.56 -10.86
CA MET A 76 14.49 9.30 -10.57
C MET A 76 16.00 9.54 -10.42
N PRO A 77 16.66 9.01 -9.36
CA PRO A 77 18.10 9.07 -9.25
C PRO A 77 18.77 8.31 -10.40
N LYS A 78 19.99 8.74 -10.77
CA LYS A 78 20.76 8.03 -11.79
C LYS A 78 21.15 6.66 -11.25
N LEU A 79 20.69 5.62 -11.92
CA LEU A 79 21.07 4.24 -11.63
C LEU A 79 22.15 3.79 -12.62
N ASN A 80 23.13 3.02 -12.14
CA ASN A 80 24.21 2.48 -12.96
C ASN A 80 23.74 1.22 -13.70
N GLY A 81 22.80 1.40 -14.64
CA GLY A 81 22.20 0.34 -15.43
C GLY A 81 20.78 -0.05 -14.99
N LYS A 82 20.28 -1.15 -15.55
CA LYS A 82 18.93 -1.65 -15.30
C LYS A 82 18.86 -2.35 -13.94
N HIS A 83 17.90 -1.95 -13.12
CA HIS A 83 17.64 -2.54 -11.82
C HIS A 83 16.24 -3.13 -11.76
N HIS A 84 16.06 -4.15 -10.92
CA HIS A 84 14.75 -4.73 -10.62
C HIS A 84 14.33 -4.27 -9.22
N MET A 85 13.11 -3.73 -9.13
CA MET A 85 12.45 -3.46 -7.86
C MET A 85 11.83 -4.77 -7.36
N TYR A 86 12.34 -5.32 -6.26
CA TYR A 86 11.87 -6.60 -5.70
C TYR A 86 10.99 -6.42 -4.46
N ARG A 87 10.96 -5.22 -3.87
CA ARG A 87 10.15 -4.87 -2.69
C ARG A 87 9.71 -3.42 -2.80
N VAL A 88 8.47 -3.15 -2.39
CA VAL A 88 7.91 -1.81 -2.23
C VAL A 88 7.19 -1.78 -0.91
N GLU A 89 7.43 -0.74 -0.12
CA GLU A 89 6.82 -0.56 1.18
C GLU A 89 6.19 0.81 1.29
N PRO A 90 5.03 0.93 1.96
CA PRO A 90 4.42 2.22 2.23
C PRO A 90 5.25 3.00 3.26
N VAL A 91 5.53 4.28 2.99
CA VAL A 91 6.09 5.21 3.98
C VAL A 91 4.98 6.19 4.38
N ILE A 92 4.28 5.90 5.49
CA ILE A 92 3.10 6.66 5.93
C ILE A 92 3.28 7.18 7.35
N LYS A 93 3.01 8.48 7.54
CA LYS A 93 3.00 9.12 8.87
C LYS A 93 1.60 9.12 9.52
N ASN A 94 0.56 9.40 8.73
CA ASN A 94 -0.83 9.51 9.21
C ASN A 94 -1.68 8.40 8.56
N LEU A 95 -1.64 7.19 9.13
CA LEU A 95 -2.26 6.00 8.54
C LEU A 95 -3.78 6.15 8.34
N ASP A 96 -4.44 6.89 9.24
CA ASP A 96 -5.90 7.09 9.20
C ASP A 96 -6.36 8.00 8.04
N LEU A 97 -5.45 8.75 7.41
CA LEU A 97 -5.77 9.67 6.30
C LEU A 97 -5.43 9.09 4.93
N VAL A 98 -4.49 8.13 4.86
CA VAL A 98 -3.99 7.60 3.58
C VAL A 98 -4.68 6.27 3.27
N HIS A 99 -5.58 6.28 2.29
CA HIS A 99 -6.32 5.09 1.88
C HIS A 99 -5.68 4.36 0.69
N HIS A 100 -5.08 5.13 -0.24
CA HIS A 100 -4.44 4.62 -1.45
C HIS A 100 -3.14 5.39 -1.74
N MET A 101 -2.13 4.70 -2.27
CA MET A 101 -0.93 5.28 -2.86
C MET A 101 -0.60 4.60 -4.17
N LEU A 102 -0.26 5.40 -5.18
CA LEU A 102 0.05 4.93 -6.52
C LEU A 102 1.40 5.51 -6.95
N LEU A 103 2.27 4.64 -7.45
CA LEU A 103 3.55 5.03 -8.04
C LEU A 103 3.49 4.81 -9.54
N TYR A 104 3.73 5.86 -10.30
CA TYR A 104 3.77 5.84 -11.77
C TYR A 104 5.19 6.12 -12.28
N SER A 105 5.48 5.57 -13.46
CA SER A 105 6.61 5.96 -14.29
C SER A 105 6.14 6.92 -15.36
N CYS A 106 6.88 8.00 -15.55
CA CYS A 106 6.62 9.00 -16.59
C CYS A 106 7.42 8.72 -17.88
N PRO A 107 6.95 9.21 -19.04
CA PRO A 107 7.78 9.32 -20.24
C PRO A 107 8.98 10.26 -20.03
N LEU A 108 10.04 10.10 -20.84
CA LEU A 108 11.24 10.94 -20.75
C LEU A 108 10.99 12.42 -21.11
N SER A 109 9.87 12.74 -21.76
CA SER A 109 9.45 14.11 -22.04
C SER A 109 9.04 14.88 -20.77
N VAL A 110 8.65 14.18 -19.70
CA VAL A 110 8.28 14.79 -18.43
C VAL A 110 9.55 15.13 -17.65
N ILE A 111 9.97 16.39 -17.72
CA ILE A 111 11.19 16.88 -17.07
C ILE A 111 10.92 17.83 -15.90
N GLN A 112 9.70 18.34 -15.80
CA GLN A 112 9.32 19.30 -14.78
C GLN A 112 8.89 18.56 -13.50
N ILE A 113 9.61 18.83 -12.42
CA ILE A 113 9.26 18.39 -11.06
C ILE A 113 8.18 19.33 -10.53
N ASN A 114 7.11 18.77 -9.97
CA ASN A 114 6.05 19.54 -9.34
C ASN A 114 5.29 18.69 -8.31
N GLU A 115 4.62 19.36 -7.38
CA GLU A 115 3.64 18.76 -6.47
C GLU A 115 2.35 19.60 -6.54
N GLN A 116 1.21 18.93 -6.76
CA GLN A 116 -0.09 19.58 -6.96
C GLN A 116 -1.23 18.57 -6.78
N GLN A 117 -2.47 19.07 -6.75
CA GLN A 117 -3.65 18.22 -6.85
C GLN A 117 -3.61 17.37 -8.13
N CYS A 118 -3.95 16.09 -8.01
CA CYS A 118 -4.07 15.20 -9.16
C CYS A 118 -5.25 15.59 -10.05
N TYR A 119 -5.22 15.17 -11.32
CA TYR A 119 -6.32 15.34 -12.29
C TYR A 119 -6.70 16.79 -12.64
N THR A 120 -5.85 17.76 -12.29
CA THR A 120 -6.00 19.17 -12.70
C THR A 120 -5.14 19.53 -13.92
N GLY A 121 -4.61 18.54 -14.64
CA GLY A 121 -3.61 18.72 -15.70
C GLY A 121 -2.19 18.93 -15.17
N GLY A 122 -1.27 19.38 -16.01
CA GLY A 122 0.12 19.70 -15.63
C GLY A 122 1.15 18.60 -15.96
N PRO A 123 2.41 18.77 -15.51
CA PRO A 123 3.54 17.96 -15.96
C PRO A 123 3.39 16.44 -15.76
N GLY A 124 2.66 16.03 -14.71
CA GLY A 124 2.43 14.62 -14.40
C GLY A 124 1.32 13.94 -15.21
N ALA A 125 0.59 14.66 -16.07
CA ALA A 125 -0.59 14.12 -16.76
C ALA A 125 -0.28 12.92 -17.66
N ASP A 126 0.93 12.85 -18.22
CA ASP A 126 1.36 11.76 -19.10
C ASP A 126 1.94 10.55 -18.34
N CYS A 127 2.04 10.62 -17.01
CA CYS A 127 2.61 9.57 -16.17
C CYS A 127 1.59 8.45 -15.90
N LEU A 128 1.36 7.58 -16.89
CA LEU A 128 0.29 6.56 -16.83
C LEU A 128 0.80 5.13 -16.58
N LYS A 129 2.11 4.91 -16.61
CA LYS A 129 2.68 3.55 -16.45
C LYS A 129 2.75 3.18 -14.98
N LEU A 130 1.84 2.32 -14.53
CA LEU A 130 1.77 1.87 -13.14
C LEU A 130 3.02 1.04 -12.76
N VAL A 131 3.66 1.41 -11.66
CA VAL A 131 4.84 0.73 -11.09
C VAL A 131 4.47 -0.05 -9.83
N SER A 132 3.70 0.57 -8.93
CA SER A 132 3.23 -0.06 -7.69
C SER A 132 1.95 0.59 -7.20
N VAL A 133 1.17 -0.18 -6.42
CA VAL A 133 -0.03 0.27 -5.73
C VAL A 133 0.03 -0.18 -4.28
N TRP A 134 -0.54 0.64 -3.41
CA TRP A 134 -0.78 0.31 -2.02
C TRP A 134 -2.16 0.78 -1.62
N ASN A 135 -2.87 -0.03 -0.84
CA ASN A 135 -4.18 0.27 -0.25
C ASN A 135 -4.17 -0.15 1.22
N THR A 136 -5.13 0.35 2.01
CA THR A 136 -5.33 -0.09 3.40
C THR A 136 -5.37 -1.61 3.53
N GLY A 137 -4.59 -2.16 4.48
CA GLY A 137 -4.42 -3.60 4.70
C GLY A 137 -3.40 -4.27 3.78
N GLY A 138 -2.85 -3.56 2.79
CA GLY A 138 -1.75 -4.01 1.97
C GLY A 138 -0.43 -3.91 2.73
N GLU A 139 0.04 -4.98 3.32
CA GLU A 139 1.33 -4.97 4.03
C GLU A 139 2.29 -5.95 3.38
N TRP A 140 3.57 -5.59 3.38
CA TRP A 140 4.62 -6.59 3.21
C TRP A 140 4.80 -7.27 4.57
N ASN A 141 4.53 -8.57 4.66
CA ASN A 141 4.61 -9.29 5.94
C ASN A 141 5.99 -9.13 6.60
N THR A 142 6.08 -8.31 7.64
CA THR A 142 7.32 -8.09 8.42
C THR A 142 7.42 -8.97 9.67
N ASP A 143 6.37 -9.71 10.05
CA ASP A 143 6.33 -10.49 11.32
C ASP A 143 6.56 -12.00 11.19
#